data_AF-A0ABC8QXA0-F1
#
_entry.id   AF-A0ABC8QXA0-F1
#
_cell.length_a   1.000
_cell.length_b   1.000
_cell.length_c   1.000
_cell.angle_alpha   90.00
_cell.angle_beta   90.00
_cell.angle_gamma   90.00
#
_symmetry.space_group_name_H-M   'P 1'
#
loop_
_entity.id
_entity.type
_entity.pdbx_description
1 polymer ?
#
loop_
_entity_poly.entity_id
_entity_poly.type
_entity_poly.pdbx_seq_one_letter_code
_entity_poly.pdbx_strand_id
1 'polypeptide(L)'
;MGACIILETEQIGPFPGENSLIGPVSIAYEQVFAPYHGWTIKTAVSTALYTLPSLARVLKKLNESEASAMVQMQNYVTASAPVIQYIETLFHSRESGDVVLGL
;
A
#
# COMPACT_ATOMS: atom_id res chain seq x y z
N MET A 1 -15.62 1.16 -3.14
CA MET A 1 -14.35 1.88 -3.40
C MET A 1 -13.18 0.91 -3.67
N GLY A 2 -13.42 -0.38 -3.91
CA GLY A 2 -12.39 -1.42 -4.12
C GLY A 2 -11.64 -1.50 -5.46
N ALA A 3 -11.62 -0.45 -6.29
CA ALA A 3 -10.95 -0.50 -7.60
C ALA A 3 -9.56 0.16 -7.62
N CYS A 4 -9.19 0.93 -6.59
CA CYS A 4 -8.00 1.79 -6.68
C CYS A 4 -6.66 1.07 -6.43
N ILE A 5 -6.66 -0.06 -5.72
CA ILE A 5 -5.41 -0.76 -5.36
C ILE A 5 -4.87 -1.60 -6.54
N ILE A 6 -5.72 -2.05 -7.46
CA ILE A 6 -5.31 -3.00 -8.51
C ILE A 6 -4.84 -2.29 -9.80
N LEU A 7 -5.32 -1.08 -10.09
CA LEU A 7 -4.95 -0.37 -11.33
C LEU A 7 -3.60 0.36 -11.26
N GLU A 8 -2.97 0.46 -10.08
CA GLU A 8 -1.69 1.16 -9.91
C GLU A 8 -0.51 0.25 -9.58
N THR A 9 -0.68 -1.07 -9.55
CA THR A 9 0.46 -1.98 -9.39
C THR A 9 1.40 -1.94 -10.60
N GLU A 10 0.97 -1.35 -11.72
CA GLU A 10 1.84 -1.03 -12.87
C GLU A 10 2.81 0.14 -12.58
N GLN A 11 2.52 0.98 -11.58
CA GLN A 11 3.35 2.12 -11.16
C GLN A 11 4.17 1.85 -9.88
N ILE A 12 4.00 0.68 -9.25
CA ILE A 12 4.60 0.31 -7.95
C ILE A 12 5.59 -0.86 -8.08
N GLY A 13 5.86 -1.33 -9.30
CA GLY A 13 7.08 -2.11 -9.53
C GLY A 13 8.28 -1.20 -9.23
N PRO A 14 9.33 -1.66 -8.52
CA PRO A 14 10.57 -0.90 -8.47
C PRO A 14 10.97 -0.63 -9.93
N PHE A 15 10.93 0.62 -10.37
CA PHE A 15 11.51 0.97 -11.65
C PHE A 15 12.95 0.46 -11.57
N PRO A 16 13.38 -0.48 -12.43
CA PRO A 16 14.71 -1.07 -12.31
C PRO A 16 15.75 0.07 -12.34
N GLY A 17 16.36 0.33 -11.17
CA GLY A 17 17.29 1.44 -10.96
C GLY A 17 16.91 2.50 -9.92
N GLU A 18 15.67 2.57 -9.41
CA GLU A 18 15.31 3.51 -8.33
C GLU A 18 15.60 2.93 -6.93
N ASN A 19 16.60 3.47 -6.24
CA ASN A 19 16.98 3.03 -4.88
C ASN A 19 16.13 3.68 -3.76
N SER A 20 15.08 4.42 -4.10
CA SER A 20 14.25 5.19 -3.17
C SER A 20 12.85 4.61 -3.05
N LEU A 21 12.34 4.51 -1.81
CA LEU A 21 10.98 4.06 -1.51
C LEU A 21 10.01 5.21 -1.23
N ILE A 22 10.48 6.46 -1.22
CA ILE A 22 9.68 7.62 -0.80
C ILE A 22 8.44 7.80 -1.69
N GLY A 23 8.63 7.80 -3.02
CA GLY A 23 7.54 7.96 -3.97
C GLY A 23 6.46 6.88 -3.82
N PRO A 24 6.82 5.58 -3.95
CA PRO A 24 5.88 4.48 -3.79
C PRO A 24 5.15 4.47 -2.45
N VAL A 25 5.84 4.74 -1.33
CA VAL A 25 5.22 4.78 0.00
C VAL A 25 4.31 5.99 0.17
N SER A 26 4.66 7.15 -0.37
CA SER A 26 3.81 8.36 -0.33
C SER A 26 2.50 8.12 -1.06
N ILE A 27 2.56 7.59 -2.29
CA ILE A 27 1.37 7.28 -3.11
C ILE A 27 0.47 6.28 -2.39
N ALA A 28 1.03 5.17 -1.91
CA ALA A 28 0.25 4.15 -1.20
C ALA A 28 -0.40 4.71 0.08
N TYR A 29 0.31 5.54 0.84
CA TYR A 29 -0.24 6.18 2.03
C TYR A 29 -1.38 7.16 1.69
N GLU A 30 -1.18 8.00 0.68
CA GLU A 30 -2.16 8.99 0.21
C GLU A 30 -3.48 8.35 -0.21
N GLN A 31 -3.42 7.17 -0.82
CA GLN A 31 -4.62 6.47 -1.28
C GLN A 31 -5.34 5.68 -0.20
N VAL A 32 -4.59 4.98 0.65
CA VAL A 32 -5.19 3.99 1.56
C VAL A 32 -5.48 4.59 2.93
N PHE A 33 -4.57 5.38 3.49
CA PHE A 33 -4.66 5.80 4.90
C PHE A 33 -4.95 7.28 5.07
N ALA A 34 -4.44 8.14 4.17
CA ALA A 34 -4.63 9.58 4.30
C ALA A 34 -6.11 10.00 4.39
N PRO A 35 -7.10 9.39 3.68
CA PRO A 35 -8.51 9.76 3.85
C PRO A 35 -9.02 9.62 5.30
N TYR A 36 -8.42 8.72 6.08
CA TYR A 36 -8.85 8.37 7.44
C TYR A 36 -7.99 9.01 8.54
N HIS A 37 -6.93 9.73 8.17
CA HIS A 37 -6.02 10.37 9.11
C HIS A 37 -6.21 11.89 9.18
N GLY A 38 -6.29 12.42 10.40
CA GLY A 38 -6.26 13.86 10.68
C GLY A 38 -4.90 14.49 10.35
N TRP A 39 -4.87 15.82 10.34
CA TRP A 39 -3.69 16.62 9.94
C TRP A 39 -2.42 16.20 10.68
N THR A 40 -2.47 16.05 12.00
CA THR A 40 -1.31 15.68 12.84
C THR A 40 -0.66 14.37 12.40
N ILE A 41 -1.46 13.35 12.06
CA ILE A 41 -0.94 12.04 11.63
C ILE A 41 -0.38 12.13 10.20
N LYS A 42 -1.05 12.84 9.29
CA LYS A 42 -0.53 13.08 7.93
C LYS A 42 0.84 13.75 7.98
N THR A 43 0.98 14.81 8.78
CA THR A 43 2.26 15.50 8.96
C THR A 43 3.33 14.58 9.52
N ALA A 44 3.00 13.78 10.55
CA ALA A 44 3.94 12.83 11.13
C ALA A 44 4.42 11.79 10.08
N VAL A 45 3.53 11.28 9.24
CA VAL A 45 3.88 10.35 8.16
C VAL A 45 4.78 11.02 7.11
N SER A 46 4.45 12.22 6.64
CA SER A 46 5.28 12.96 5.69
C SER A 46 6.70 13.22 6.23
N THR A 47 6.83 13.54 7.52
CA THR A 47 8.15 13.66 8.17
C THR A 47 8.88 12.31 8.23
N ALA A 48 8.17 11.22 8.53
CA ALA A 48 8.76 9.89 8.66
C ALA A 48 9.24 9.30 7.32
N LEU A 49 8.70 9.72 6.17
CA LEU A 49 9.14 9.23 4.85
C LEU A 49 10.65 9.40 4.62
N TYR A 50 11.26 10.47 5.12
CA TYR A 50 12.70 10.70 5.00
C TYR A 50 13.56 9.76 5.85
N THR A 51 12.95 8.99 6.75
CA THR A 51 13.62 7.99 7.58
C THR A 51 13.59 6.59 6.97
N LEU A 52 12.94 6.43 5.81
CA LEU A 52 12.81 5.14 5.15
C LEU A 52 14.17 4.51 4.81
N PRO A 53 14.29 3.18 4.92
CA PRO A 53 15.43 2.46 4.35
C PRO A 53 15.50 2.63 2.83
N SER A 54 16.70 2.46 2.27
CA SER A 54 16.85 2.26 0.82
C SER A 54 16.17 0.95 0.37
N LEU A 55 15.80 0.88 -0.91
CA LEU A 55 15.25 -0.34 -1.51
C LEU A 55 16.19 -1.54 -1.30
N ALA A 56 17.49 -1.37 -1.54
CA ALA A 56 18.49 -2.42 -1.32
C ALA A 56 18.51 -2.94 0.13
N ARG A 57 18.30 -2.07 1.13
CA ARG A 57 18.24 -2.47 2.54
C ARG A 57 16.97 -3.26 2.85
N VAL A 58 15.85 -2.93 2.20
CA VAL A 58 14.60 -3.70 2.31
C VAL A 58 14.76 -5.08 1.68
N LEU A 59 15.24 -5.15 0.44
CA LEU A 59 15.45 -6.42 -0.28
C LEU A 59 16.39 -7.36 0.48
N LYS A 60 17.50 -6.82 1.03
CA LYS A 60 18.40 -7.57 1.90
C LYS A 60 17.70 -8.14 3.13
N LYS A 61 16.80 -7.37 3.76
CA LYS A 61 16.04 -7.85 4.93
C LYS A 61 14.99 -8.90 4.56
N LEU A 62 14.43 -8.81 3.36
CA LEU A 62 13.50 -9.80 2.82
C LEU A 62 14.22 -11.06 2.30
N ASN A 63 15.56 -11.03 2.20
CA ASN A 63 16.37 -12.07 1.58
C ASN A 63 15.95 -12.34 0.12
N GLU A 64 15.60 -11.28 -0.60
CA GLU A 64 15.14 -11.33 -1.98
C GLU A 64 16.09 -10.57 -2.91
N SER A 65 16.18 -11.03 -4.15
CA SER A 65 16.68 -10.24 -5.28
C SER A 65 15.58 -9.31 -5.80
N GLU A 66 15.91 -8.32 -6.62
CA GLU A 66 14.88 -7.48 -7.27
C GLU A 66 13.89 -8.34 -8.07
N ALA A 67 14.39 -9.29 -8.86
CA ALA A 67 13.55 -10.16 -9.69
C ALA A 67 12.62 -11.05 -8.86
N SER A 68 13.13 -11.66 -7.79
CA SER A 68 12.32 -12.52 -6.92
C SER A 68 11.34 -11.72 -6.08
N ALA A 69 11.73 -10.53 -5.58
CA ALA A 69 10.85 -9.62 -4.87
C ALA A 69 9.67 -9.17 -5.75
N MET A 70 9.90 -8.83 -7.01
CA MET A 70 8.81 -8.48 -7.94
C MET A 70 7.81 -9.63 -8.09
N VAL A 71 8.29 -10.86 -8.26
CA VAL A 71 7.41 -12.04 -8.36
C VAL A 71 6.60 -12.21 -7.06
N GLN A 72 7.24 -12.13 -5.89
CA GLN A 72 6.54 -12.30 -4.62
C GLN A 72 5.54 -11.18 -4.31
N MET A 73 5.89 -9.93 -4.63
CA MET A 73 4.97 -8.79 -4.50
C MET A 73 3.76 -8.96 -5.41
N GLN A 74 3.95 -9.37 -6.65
CA GLN A 74 2.84 -9.65 -7.58
C GLN A 74 1.96 -10.79 -7.08
N ASN A 75 2.56 -11.88 -6.57
CA ASN A 75 1.82 -12.99 -5.97
C ASN A 75 0.95 -12.51 -4.80
N TYR A 76 1.50 -11.66 -3.93
CA TYR A 76 0.77 -11.07 -2.81
C TYR A 76 -0.39 -10.20 -3.28
N VAL A 77 -0.17 -9.32 -4.26
CA VAL A 77 -1.23 -8.46 -4.83
C VAL A 77 -2.37 -9.32 -5.39
N THR A 78 -2.04 -10.33 -6.19
CA THR A 78 -3.04 -11.23 -6.79
C THR A 78 -3.79 -12.03 -5.72
N ALA A 79 -3.08 -12.57 -4.71
CA ALA A 79 -3.69 -13.40 -3.67
C ALA A 79 -4.53 -12.59 -2.67
N SER A 80 -4.13 -11.35 -2.36
CA SER A 80 -4.81 -10.50 -1.38
C SER A 80 -6.06 -9.82 -1.94
N ALA A 81 -6.10 -9.53 -3.24
CA ALA A 81 -7.23 -8.88 -3.92
C ALA A 81 -8.62 -9.48 -3.57
N PRO A 82 -8.87 -10.80 -3.73
CA PRO A 82 -10.17 -11.37 -3.39
C PRO A 82 -10.50 -11.30 -1.89
N VAL A 83 -9.48 -11.33 -1.02
CA VAL A 83 -9.67 -11.23 0.44
C VAL A 83 -10.08 -9.81 0.83
N ILE A 84 -9.42 -8.79 0.28
CA ILE A 84 -9.77 -7.38 0.49
C ILE A 84 -11.20 -7.13 0.01
N GLN A 85 -11.54 -7.59 -1.18
CA GLN A 85 -12.88 -7.45 -1.74
C GLN A 85 -13.95 -8.15 -0.87
N TYR A 86 -13.64 -9.33 -0.33
CA TYR A 86 -14.53 -10.03 0.58
C TYR A 86 -14.79 -9.22 1.85
N ILE A 87 -13.75 -8.67 2.47
CA ILE A 87 -13.89 -7.83 3.67
C ILE A 87 -14.70 -6.58 3.35
N GLU A 88 -14.40 -5.87 2.26
CA GLU A 88 -15.15 -4.67 1.84
C GLU A 88 -16.64 -5.00 1.67
N THR A 89 -16.94 -6.10 0.98
CA THR A 89 -18.32 -6.55 0.76
C THR A 89 -19.00 -6.88 2.09
N LEU A 90 -18.30 -7.57 2.99
CA LEU A 90 -18.84 -7.96 4.29
C LEU A 90 -19.21 -6.73 5.14
N PHE A 91 -18.39 -5.68 5.14
CA PHE A 91 -18.68 -4.45 5.87
C PHE A 91 -19.83 -3.66 5.25
N HIS A 92 -19.90 -3.52 3.91
CA HIS A 92 -21.00 -2.83 3.24
C HIS A 92 -22.34 -3.58 3.35
N SER A 93 -22.32 -4.91 3.46
CA SER A 93 -23.54 -5.74 3.56
C SER A 93 -24.24 -5.69 4.93
N ARG A 94 -23.60 -5.11 5.94
CA ARG A 94 -24.12 -5.03 7.31
C ARG A 94 -24.48 -3.58 7.62
N GLU A 95 -25.55 -3.33 8.37
CA GLU A 95 -25.91 -1.97 8.87
C GLU A 95 -24.79 -1.30 9.69
N SER A 96 -23.76 -2.06 10.10
CA SER A 96 -22.55 -1.54 10.73
C SER A 96 -21.57 -0.86 9.77
N GLY A 97 -21.72 -1.03 8.45
CA GLY A 97 -20.86 -0.43 7.43
C GLY A 97 -20.89 1.09 7.47
N ASP A 98 -22.09 1.68 7.45
CA ASP A 98 -22.27 3.13 7.43
C ASP A 98 -21.73 3.79 8.73
N VAL A 99 -21.95 3.14 9.88
CA VAL A 99 -21.49 3.61 11.19
C VAL A 99 -19.97 3.50 11.36
N VAL A 100 -19.32 2.48 10.78
CA VAL A 100 -17.86 2.26 10.91
C VAL A 100 -17.07 2.98 9.81
N LEU A 101 -17.65 3.15 8.61
CA LEU A 101 -17.02 3.78 7.46
C LEU A 101 -17.32 5.28 7.35
N GLY A 102 -18.27 5.80 8.13
CA GLY A 102 -18.58 7.22 8.20
C GLY A 102 -19.09 7.79 6.87
N LEU A 103 -19.96 7.05 6.18
CA LEU A 103 -20.67 7.49 4.97
C LEU A 103 -22.03 8.10 5.33
#